data_AF-A0A939WHI5-F1
#
_entry.id   AF-A0A939WHI5-F1
#
_cell.length_a   1.000
_cell.length_b   1.000
_cell.length_c   1.000
_cell.angle_alpha   90.00
_cell.angle_beta   90.00
_cell.angle_gamma   90.00
#
_symmetry.space_group_name_H-M   'P 1'
#
loop_
_entity.id
_entity.type
_entity.pdbx_description
1 polymer ?
#
loop_
_entity_poly.entity_id
_entity_poly.type
_entity_poly.pdbx_seq_one_letter_code
_entity_poly.pdbx_strand_id
1 'polypeptide(L)' 'MSDTKLIPAIPELPPELFVAHLQEKLAIFIGAGASRVVGCKGWSDFSSVGLWGELGEKEYIM' A
#
# COMPACT_ATOMS: atom_id res chain seq x y z
N MET A 1 13.53 9.97 29.86
CA MET A 1 14.45 10.30 28.76
C MET A 1 13.85 9.67 27.51
N SER A 2 13.47 10.48 26.52
CA SER A 2 12.77 10.01 25.31
C SER A 2 13.82 9.48 24.34
N ASP A 3 13.81 8.18 24.05
CA ASP A 3 14.58 7.58 22.99
C ASP A 3 14.16 8.20 21.64
N THR A 4 14.99 9.09 21.11
CA THR A 4 14.82 9.62 19.76
C THR A 4 15.07 8.47 18.79
N LYS A 5 14.00 7.80 18.38
CA LYS A 5 14.04 6.73 17.38
C LYS A 5 14.60 7.33 16.08
N LEU A 6 15.85 6.99 15.75
CA LEU A 6 16.50 7.40 14.51
C LEU A 6 15.64 6.89 13.34
N ILE A 7 15.03 7.82 12.60
CA ILE A 7 14.34 7.46 11.37
C ILE A 7 15.45 7.04 10.38
N PRO A 8 15.44 5.80 9.89
CA PRO A 8 16.43 5.38 8.91
C PRO A 8 16.29 6.26 7.67
N ALA A 9 17.43 6.65 7.09
CA ALA A 9 17.44 7.40 5.85
C ALA A 9 16.73 6.61 4.76
N ILE A 10 16.00 7.32 3.89
CA ILE A 10 15.44 6.72 2.68
C ILE A 10 16.62 6.18 1.87
N PRO A 11 16.61 4.91 1.44
CA PRO A 11 17.69 4.35 0.66
C PRO A 11 17.82 5.09 -0.67
N GLU A 12 19.05 5.22 -1.16
CA GLU A 12 19.27 5.72 -2.51
C GLU A 12 18.64 4.80 -3.54
N LEU A 13 18.13 5.39 -4.62
CA LEU A 13 17.57 4.62 -5.72
C LEU A 13 18.70 4.00 -6.55
N PRO A 14 18.57 2.73 -6.98
CA PRO A 14 19.53 2.11 -7.88
C PRO A 14 19.66 2.93 -9.17
N PRO A 15 20.89 3.26 -9.62
CA PRO A 15 21.12 4.07 -10.83
C PRO A 15 20.53 3.43 -12.09
N GLU A 16 20.37 2.10 -12.10
CA GLU A 16 19.78 1.32 -13.19
C GLU A 16 18.34 1.74 -13.50
N LEU A 17 17.59 2.24 -12.50
CA LEU A 17 16.24 2.77 -12.72
C LEU A 17 16.25 4.02 -13.61
N PHE A 18 17.25 4.89 -13.45
CA PHE A 18 17.43 6.07 -14.31
C PHE A 18 17.80 5.65 -15.74
N VAL A 19 18.70 4.67 -15.88
CA VAL A 19 19.07 4.11 -17.19
C VAL A 19 17.85 3.51 -17.89
N ALA A 20 17.05 2.70 -17.19
CA ALA A 20 15.83 2.11 -17.74
C ALA A 20 14.78 3.16 -18.13
N HIS A 21 14.66 4.25 -17.36
CA HIS A 21 13.82 5.40 -17.69
C HIS A 21 14.27 6.09 -18.98
N LEU A 22 15.57 6.43 -19.10
CA LEU A 22 16.14 7.08 -20.27
C LEU A 22 16.04 6.22 -21.55
N GLN A 23 15.99 4.90 -21.41
CA GLN A 23 15.81 3.96 -22.52
C GLN A 23 14.35 3.63 -22.83
N GLU A 24 13.39 4.24 -22.14
CA GLU A 24 11.95 3.95 -22.28
C GLU A 24 11.60 2.47 -21.99
N LYS A 25 12.38 1.81 -21.12
CA LYS A 25 12.23 0.39 -20.73
C LYS A 25 11.76 0.19 -19.29
N LEU A 26 11.51 1.28 -18.56
CA LEU A 26 11.06 1.21 -17.17
C LEU A 26 9.55 0.96 -17.12
N ALA A 27 9.14 -0.22 -16.64
CA ALA A 27 7.75 -0.53 -16.29
C ALA A 27 7.58 -0.55 -14.76
N ILE A 28 6.64 0.24 -14.25
CA ILE A 28 6.34 0.34 -12.81
C ILE A 28 5.07 -0.45 -12.51
N PHE A 29 5.19 -1.48 -11.67
CA PHE A 29 4.04 -2.24 -11.18
C PHE A 29 3.54 -1.62 -9.89
N ILE A 30 2.33 -1.06 -9.93
CA ILE A 30 1.72 -0.38 -8.79
C ILE A 30 0.50 -1.17 -8.33
N GLY A 31 0.46 -1.52 -7.04
CA GLY A 31 -0.70 -2.15 -6.40
C GLY A 31 -1.56 -1.17 -5.61
N ALA A 32 -2.68 -1.66 -5.08
CA ALA A 32 -3.63 -0.88 -4.26
C ALA A 32 -3.01 -0.25 -2.99
N GLY A 33 -1.80 -0.65 -2.60
CA GLY A 33 -1.07 0.02 -1.52
C GLY A 33 -0.72 1.48 -1.84
N ALA A 34 -0.46 1.81 -3.11
CA ALA A 34 -0.09 3.17 -3.49
C ALA A 34 -1.26 4.16 -3.36
N SER A 35 -2.49 3.72 -3.55
CA SER A 35 -3.67 4.58 -3.42
C SER A 35 -3.98 4.95 -1.97
N ARG A 36 -3.36 4.28 -0.98
CA ARG A 36 -3.45 4.68 0.43
C ARG A 36 -2.89 6.08 0.68
N VAL A 37 -1.96 6.55 -0.14
CA VAL A 37 -1.39 7.91 -0.06
C VAL A 37 -2.48 8.97 -0.26
N VAL A 38 -3.50 8.68 -1.07
CA VAL A 38 -4.64 9.57 -1.31
C VAL A 38 -5.88 9.18 -0.50
N GLY A 39 -5.71 8.35 0.54
CA GLY A 39 -6.79 7.98 1.46
C GLY A 39 -7.64 6.80 1.04
N CYS A 40 -7.27 6.05 -0.01
CA CYS A 40 -7.99 4.81 -0.34
C CYS A 40 -7.77 3.74 0.75
N LYS A 41 -8.86 3.04 1.10
CA LYS A 41 -8.81 1.89 2.00
C LYS A 41 -8.02 0.75 1.38
N GLY A 42 -7.21 0.07 2.17
CA GLY A 42 -6.51 -1.15 1.76
C GLY A 42 -7.42 -2.37 1.86
N TRP A 43 -6.96 -3.49 1.31
CA TRP A 43 -7.68 -4.77 1.38
C TRP A 43 -7.99 -5.22 2.81
N SER A 44 -7.09 -4.98 3.76
CA SER A 44 -7.30 -5.29 5.18
C SER A 44 -8.44 -4.47 5.80
N ASP A 45 -8.63 -3.23 5.35
CA ASP A 45 -9.73 -2.37 5.79
C ASP A 45 -11.06 -2.83 5.16
N PHE A 46 -11.01 -3.40 3.95
CA PHE A 46 -12.16 -3.99 3.28
C PHE A 46 -12.61 -5.31 3.92
N SER A 47 -11.66 -6.18 4.32
CA SER A 47 -11.99 -7.47 4.94
C SER A 47 -12.48 -7.36 6.38
N SER A 48 -12.03 -6.35 7.12
CA SER A 48 -12.45 -6.12 8.51
C SER A 48 -13.77 -5.35 8.62
N VAL A 49 -14.04 -4.40 7.72
CA VAL A 49 -15.20 -3.49 7.84
C VAL A 49 -16.28 -3.74 6.79
N GLY A 50 -15.91 -4.16 5.57
CA GLY A 50 -16.85 -4.38 4.47
C GLY A 50 -17.44 -5.79 4.45
N LEU A 51 -16.57 -6.81 4.56
CA LEU A 51 -16.99 -8.21 4.46
C LEU A 51 -17.86 -8.67 5.64
N TRP A 52 -17.54 -8.29 6.88
CA TRP A 52 -18.38 -8.67 8.04
C TRP A 52 -19.69 -7.90 8.14
N GLY A 53 -19.75 -6.66 7.61
CA GLY A 53 -21.00 -5.89 7.54
C GLY A 53 -21.96 -6.43 6.49
N GLU A 54 -21.48 -6.72 5.27
CA GLU A 54 -22.32 -7.17 4.15
C GLU A 54 -22.59 -8.69 4.12
N LEU A 55 -21.67 -9.52 4.61
CA LEU A 55 -21.89 -10.98 4.70
C LEU A 55 -22.45 -11.41 6.06
N GLY A 56 -22.15 -10.69 7.14
CA GLY A 56 -22.68 -11.00 8.47
C GLY A 56 -24.20 -10.80 8.58
N GLU A 57 -24.78 -9.87 7.81
CA GLU A 57 -26.24 -9.72 7.70
C GLU A 57 -26.91 -10.89 6.97
N LYS A 58 -26.17 -11.67 6.17
CA LYS A 58 -26.73 -12.82 5.43
C LYS A 58 -26.68 -14.14 6.19
N GLU A 59 -25.85 -14.27 7.24
CA GLU A 59 -25.80 -15.49 8.07
C GLU A 59 -26.68 -15.42 9.33
N TYR A 60 -27.22 -14.26 9.70
CA TYR A 60 -28.12 -14.11 10.86
C TYR A 60 -29.63 -14.18 10.53
N ILE A 61 -29.96 -14.55 9.29
CA ILE A 61 -31.33 -14.87 8.84
C ILE A 61 -31.35 -16.33 8.34
N MET A 62 -31.13 -17.29 9.25
CA MET A 62 -31.61 -18.68 9.14
C MET A 62 -31.96 -19.21 10.51
#